data_AF-A0A2V8RSH1-F1
#
_entry.id   AF-A0A2V8RSH1-F1
#
_cell.length_a   1.000
_cell.length_b   1.000
_cell.length_c   1.000
_cell.angle_alpha   90.00
_cell.angle_beta   90.00
_cell.angle_gamma   90.00
#
_symmetry.space_group_name_H-M   'P 1'
#
loop_
_entity.id
_entity.type
_entity.pdbx_description
1 polymer ?
#
loop_
_entity_poly.entity_id
_entity_poly.type
_entity_poly.pdbx_seq_one_letter_code
_entity_poly.pdbx_strand_id
1 'polypeptide(L)'
;MSSKHSEAETRAEFGFERSVCACHECTANCKFIPGYLVPADIERISRALGYTNVVTFALENLAASPGATVMNAEGRVFQIPTLVPQRKANGSCKFLNAQNRCSIHAVSPFGCAFFDAHQSTDEANRKSSRGLQEIAGQWIAGRSSLYAMIWRLLFSAGHRAIPPQVARRRMEEAAGK
;
A
#
# COMPACT_ATOMS: atom_id res chain seq x y z
N MET A 1 37.13 2.90 -13.80
CA MET A 1 36.28 3.72 -12.91
C MET A 1 35.06 2.88 -12.57
N SER A 2 35.02 2.33 -11.36
CA SER A 2 34.02 1.35 -10.92
C SER A 2 32.61 1.93 -10.93
N SER A 3 31.76 1.32 -11.76
CA SER A 3 30.32 1.49 -11.70
C SER A 3 29.84 0.90 -10.36
N LYS A 4 29.45 1.77 -9.42
CA LYS A 4 28.71 1.39 -8.22
C LYS A 4 27.31 0.94 -8.67
N HIS A 5 27.18 -0.34 -9.02
CA HIS A 5 25.87 -0.98 -9.02
C HIS A 5 25.38 -0.92 -7.56
N SER A 6 24.33 -0.15 -7.30
CA SER A 6 23.80 0.00 -5.95
C SER A 6 23.27 -1.36 -5.50
N GLU A 7 23.81 -1.88 -4.41
CA GLU A 7 23.21 -2.98 -3.64
C GLU A 7 21.74 -2.62 -3.45
N ALA A 8 20.84 -3.41 -4.03
CA ALA A 8 19.42 -3.27 -3.77
C ALA A 8 19.25 -3.54 -2.27
N GLU A 9 19.00 -2.48 -1.50
CA GLU A 9 18.80 -2.54 -0.05
C GLU A 9 17.86 -3.69 0.30
N THR A 10 18.42 -4.67 1.02
CA THR A 10 17.71 -5.84 1.55
C THR A 10 16.70 -5.38 2.60
N ARG A 11 15.51 -4.98 2.15
CA ARG A 11 14.38 -4.69 3.01
C ARG A 11 13.65 -5.99 3.35
N ALA A 12 13.57 -6.30 4.64
CA ALA A 12 12.71 -7.34 5.18
C ALA A 12 11.68 -6.74 6.14
N GLU A 13 10.47 -7.30 6.18
CA GLU A 13 9.40 -6.86 7.09
C GLU A 13 8.54 -8.08 7.47
N PHE A 14 8.30 -8.28 8.77
CA PHE A 14 7.58 -9.45 9.32
C PHE A 14 8.16 -10.82 8.91
N GLY A 15 9.47 -10.90 8.66
CA GLY A 15 10.14 -12.12 8.22
C GLY A 15 10.01 -12.41 6.72
N PHE A 16 9.44 -11.49 5.93
CA PHE A 16 9.39 -11.60 4.48
C PHE A 16 10.43 -10.68 3.85
N GLU A 17 11.04 -11.15 2.76
CA GLU A 17 11.89 -10.33 1.91
C GLU A 17 11.07 -9.55 0.90
N ARG A 18 11.56 -8.36 0.55
CA ARG A 18 10.98 -7.50 -0.48
C ARG A 18 10.98 -8.23 -1.83
N SER A 19 9.86 -8.14 -2.55
CA SER A 19 9.80 -8.54 -3.95
C SER A 19 10.54 -7.53 -4.84
N VAL A 20 11.35 -8.05 -5.77
CA VAL A 20 12.13 -7.25 -6.72
C VAL A 20 11.51 -7.22 -8.12
N CYS A 21 10.35 -7.86 -8.31
CA CYS A 21 9.72 -7.96 -9.63
C CYS A 21 9.17 -6.59 -10.09
N ALA A 22 9.58 -6.17 -11.29
CA ALA A 22 9.13 -4.92 -11.92
C ALA A 22 8.54 -5.16 -13.33
N CYS A 23 8.00 -6.35 -13.59
CA CYS A 23 7.40 -6.68 -14.88
C CYS A 23 6.14 -5.84 -15.17
N HIS A 24 5.60 -6.00 -16.39
CA HIS A 24 4.38 -5.32 -16.81
C HIS A 24 3.18 -5.61 -15.88
N GLU A 25 3.01 -6.86 -15.45
CA GLU A 25 1.90 -7.29 -14.57
C GLU A 25 2.00 -6.65 -13.18
N CYS A 26 3.20 -6.63 -12.58
CA CYS A 26 3.43 -5.93 -11.32
C CYS A 26 3.20 -4.42 -11.44
N THR A 27 3.56 -3.85 -12.59
CA THR A 27 3.33 -2.42 -12.89
C THR A 27 1.84 -2.12 -13.07
N ALA A 28 1.04 -3.06 -13.55
CA ALA A 28 -0.42 -2.89 -13.66
C ALA A 28 -1.06 -2.64 -12.29
N ASN A 29 -0.57 -3.28 -11.21
CA ASN A 29 -1.03 -2.96 -9.86
C ASN A 29 -0.81 -1.47 -9.51
N CYS A 30 0.29 -0.85 -9.94
CA CYS A 30 0.50 0.59 -9.73
C CYS A 30 -0.49 1.46 -10.54
N LYS A 31 -1.06 0.95 -11.63
CA LYS A 31 -2.06 1.65 -12.45
C LYS A 31 -3.47 1.51 -11.88
N PHE A 32 -3.79 0.39 -11.24
CA PHE A 32 -5.16 0.08 -10.85
C PHE A 32 -5.39 -0.15 -9.36
N ILE A 33 -4.44 -0.74 -8.63
CA ILE A 33 -4.61 -1.16 -7.23
C ILE A 33 -3.31 -0.99 -6.44
N PRO A 34 -2.87 0.25 -6.14
CA PRO A 34 -1.69 0.47 -5.31
C PRO A 34 -1.90 -0.19 -3.93
N GLY A 35 -0.86 -0.87 -3.46
CA GLY A 35 -0.87 -1.61 -2.20
C GLY A 35 -1.03 -0.73 -0.97
N TYR A 36 -1.55 -1.33 0.10
CA TYR A 36 -1.75 -0.65 1.37
C TYR A 36 -0.46 -0.41 2.14
N LEU A 37 -0.51 0.56 3.05
CA LEU A 37 0.56 0.88 3.99
C LEU A 37 0.34 0.14 5.31
N VAL A 38 1.42 -0.35 5.91
CA VAL A 38 1.49 -0.69 7.35
C VAL A 38 1.98 0.53 8.14
N PRO A 39 1.87 0.55 9.48
CA PRO A 39 2.19 1.74 10.27
C PRO A 39 3.60 2.29 10.05
N ALA A 40 4.59 1.40 9.95
CA ALA A 40 5.99 1.78 9.69
C ALA A 40 6.21 2.48 8.33
N ASP A 41 5.32 2.27 7.35
CA ASP A 41 5.43 2.94 6.05
C ASP A 41 5.20 4.46 6.15
N ILE A 42 4.38 4.93 7.10
CA ILE A 42 4.04 6.35 7.22
C ILE A 42 5.30 7.18 7.42
N GLU A 43 6.08 6.84 8.45
CA GLU A 43 7.31 7.56 8.77
C GLU A 43 8.37 7.37 7.68
N ARG A 44 8.57 6.13 7.24
CA ARG A 44 9.56 5.76 6.22
C ARG A 44 9.36 6.53 4.91
N ILE A 45 8.13 6.59 4.41
CA ILE A 45 7.81 7.29 3.15
C ILE A 45 7.83 8.82 3.38
N SER A 46 7.25 9.30 4.48
CA SER A 46 7.25 10.74 4.82
C SER A 46 8.67 11.31 4.83
N ARG A 47 9.60 10.62 5.50
CA ARG A 47 11.01 11.03 5.60
C ARG A 47 11.71 11.00 4.24
N ALA A 48 11.52 9.94 3.47
CA ALA A 48 12.12 9.81 2.14
C ALA A 48 11.66 10.88 1.16
N LEU A 49 10.44 11.40 1.34
CA LEU A 49 9.88 12.51 0.56
C LEU A 49 10.20 13.89 1.14
N GLY A 50 10.93 13.97 2.27
CA GLY A 50 11.35 15.24 2.88
C GLY A 50 10.28 15.95 3.70
N TYR A 51 9.17 15.28 4.04
CA TYR A 51 8.14 15.88 4.89
C TYR A 51 8.57 15.89 6.36
N THR A 52 8.46 17.05 6.99
CA THR A 52 8.65 17.24 8.44
C THR A 52 7.34 17.10 9.22
N ASN A 53 6.20 17.23 8.54
CA ASN A 53 4.85 17.09 9.11
C ASN A 53 4.12 15.90 8.48
N VAL A 54 3.84 14.88 9.30
CA VAL A 54 3.17 13.65 8.85
C VAL A 54 1.73 13.89 8.40
N VAL A 55 1.04 14.87 8.96
CA VAL A 55 -0.33 15.23 8.54
C VAL A 55 -0.31 15.82 7.14
N THR A 56 0.61 16.74 6.86
CA THR A 56 0.80 17.29 5.51
C THR A 56 1.15 16.19 4.51
N PHE A 57 2.10 15.31 4.87
CA PHE A 57 2.43 14.13 4.06
C PHE A 57 1.17 13.31 3.74
N ALA A 58 0.36 12.99 4.75
CA ALA A 58 -0.82 12.16 4.57
C ALA A 58 -1.87 12.82 3.67
N LEU A 59 -2.21 14.10 3.92
CA LEU A 59 -3.19 14.85 3.12
C LEU A 59 -2.76 14.97 1.65
N GLU A 60 -1.46 15.13 1.40
CA GLU A 60 -0.95 15.26 0.04
C GLU A 60 -0.77 13.90 -0.65
N ASN A 61 -0.53 12.81 0.06
CA ASN A 61 -0.06 11.57 -0.58
C ASN A 61 -0.94 10.35 -0.37
N LEU A 62 -1.78 10.33 0.65
CA LEU A 62 -2.52 9.13 1.08
C LEU A 62 -4.04 9.31 0.94
N ALA A 63 -4.73 8.18 0.85
CA ALA A 63 -6.18 8.10 0.86
C ALA A 63 -6.66 7.04 1.86
N ALA A 64 -7.79 7.31 2.51
CA ALA A 64 -8.51 6.38 3.36
C ALA A 64 -9.22 5.32 2.51
N SER A 65 -8.79 4.07 2.62
CA SER A 65 -9.43 2.92 1.97
C SER A 65 -10.35 2.19 2.96
N PRO A 66 -11.53 1.72 2.53
CA PRO A 66 -12.33 0.75 3.30
C PRO A 66 -11.52 -0.49 3.69
N GLY A 67 -10.49 -0.80 2.89
CA GLY A 67 -9.46 -1.77 3.23
C GLY A 67 -9.83 -3.21 2.89
N ALA A 68 -9.32 -4.15 3.67
CA ALA A 68 -9.44 -5.57 3.38
C ALA A 68 -10.66 -6.19 4.08
N THR A 69 -11.45 -6.96 3.35
CA THR A 69 -12.45 -7.87 3.94
C THR A 69 -11.74 -9.07 4.53
N VAL A 70 -11.96 -9.33 5.81
CA VAL A 70 -11.40 -10.46 6.55
C VAL A 70 -12.51 -11.19 7.30
N MET A 71 -12.23 -12.43 7.68
CA MET A 71 -13.11 -13.25 8.51
C MET A 71 -12.36 -13.62 9.79
N ASN A 72 -12.99 -13.48 10.95
CA ASN A 72 -12.40 -13.92 12.22
C ASN A 72 -12.65 -15.43 12.46
N ALA A 73 -12.14 -15.94 13.58
CA ALA A 73 -12.29 -17.35 13.97
C ALA A 73 -13.75 -17.76 14.19
N GLU A 74 -14.61 -16.81 14.57
CA GLU A 74 -16.05 -17.01 14.76
C GLU A 74 -16.85 -16.94 13.43
N GLY A 75 -16.19 -16.80 12.28
CA GLY A 75 -16.85 -16.72 10.97
C GLY A 75 -17.47 -15.36 10.65
N ARG A 76 -17.29 -14.34 11.50
CA ARG A 76 -17.76 -12.98 11.24
C ARG A 76 -16.86 -12.30 10.21
N VAL A 77 -17.49 -11.80 9.15
CA VAL A 77 -16.85 -10.99 8.11
C VAL A 77 -16.86 -9.52 8.50
N PHE A 78 -15.72 -8.85 8.40
CA PHE A 78 -15.58 -7.42 8.66
C PHE A 78 -14.48 -6.80 7.79
N GLN A 79 -14.40 -5.47 7.76
CA GLN A 79 -13.35 -4.75 7.04
C GLN A 79 -12.31 -4.18 8.01
N ILE A 80 -11.03 -4.32 7.66
CA ILE A 80 -9.92 -3.63 8.30
C ILE A 80 -9.57 -2.42 7.42
N PRO A 81 -9.87 -1.18 7.84
CA PRO A 81 -9.58 -0.01 7.02
C PRO A 81 -8.08 0.24 6.91
N THR A 82 -7.63 0.62 5.73
CA THR A 82 -6.22 0.80 5.41
C THR A 82 -5.92 2.15 4.78
N LEU A 83 -4.65 2.57 4.86
CA LEU A 83 -4.10 3.68 4.10
C LEU A 83 -3.52 3.16 2.79
N VAL A 84 -3.78 3.87 1.69
CA VAL A 84 -3.20 3.59 0.37
C VAL A 84 -2.66 4.89 -0.22
N PRO A 85 -1.72 4.84 -1.18
CA PRO A 85 -1.37 6.01 -1.97
C PRO A 85 -2.59 6.62 -2.68
N GLN A 86 -2.64 7.95 -2.76
CA GLN A 86 -3.58 8.64 -3.64
C GLN A 86 -3.38 8.24 -5.10
N ARG A 87 -4.42 8.53 -5.89
CA ARG A 87 -4.42 8.31 -7.32
C ARG A 87 -4.43 9.65 -8.05
N LYS A 88 -3.86 9.65 -9.26
CA LYS A 88 -3.97 10.75 -10.22
C LYS A 88 -5.36 10.75 -10.84
N ALA A 89 -5.69 11.80 -11.59
CA ALA A 89 -6.95 11.91 -12.32
C ALA A 89 -7.20 10.73 -13.28
N ASN A 90 -6.14 10.16 -13.87
CA ASN A 90 -6.23 8.97 -14.73
C ASN A 90 -6.36 7.64 -13.97
N GLY A 91 -6.51 7.67 -12.64
CA GLY A 91 -6.68 6.49 -11.79
C GLY A 91 -5.39 5.80 -11.34
N SER A 92 -4.24 6.10 -11.95
CA SER A 92 -2.94 5.52 -11.57
C SER A 92 -2.43 6.04 -10.23
N CYS A 93 -1.57 5.27 -9.57
CA CYS A 93 -0.90 5.67 -8.34
C CYS A 93 -0.17 7.02 -8.51
N LYS A 94 -0.28 7.89 -7.51
CA LYS A 94 0.41 9.20 -7.49
C LYS A 94 1.92 9.08 -7.72
N PHE A 95 2.52 8.01 -7.21
CA PHE A 95 3.96 7.73 -7.32
C PHE A 95 4.37 7.01 -8.61
N LEU A 96 3.45 6.66 -9.51
CA LEU A 96 3.80 6.07 -10.80
C LEU A 96 4.23 7.18 -11.77
N ASN A 97 5.49 7.23 -12.19
CA ASN A 97 5.97 8.26 -13.12
C ASN A 97 5.60 7.95 -14.59
N ALA A 98 5.93 8.87 -15.50
CA ALA A 98 5.63 8.74 -16.92
C ALA A 98 6.35 7.56 -17.61
N GLN A 99 7.48 7.12 -17.03
CA GLN A 99 8.26 5.97 -17.48
C GLN A 99 7.77 4.65 -16.86
N ASN A 100 6.56 4.62 -16.28
CA ASN A 100 5.99 3.46 -15.59
C ASN A 100 6.85 2.93 -14.43
N ARG A 101 7.60 3.80 -13.76
CA ARG A 101 8.40 3.48 -12.57
C ARG A 101 7.83 4.13 -11.32
N CYS A 102 7.89 3.42 -10.20
CA CYS A 102 7.52 3.98 -8.90
C CYS A 102 8.60 4.96 -8.42
N SER A 103 8.25 6.22 -8.17
CA SER A 103 9.17 7.26 -7.71
C SER A 103 9.66 7.04 -6.27
N ILE A 104 8.89 6.29 -5.47
CA ILE A 104 9.25 5.91 -4.10
C ILE A 104 9.62 4.43 -3.99
N HIS A 105 10.08 3.80 -5.09
CA HIS A 105 10.25 2.34 -5.14
C HIS A 105 11.02 1.80 -3.92
N ALA A 106 12.20 2.34 -3.61
CA ALA A 106 13.02 1.89 -2.47
C ALA A 106 12.25 1.83 -1.13
N VAL A 107 11.33 2.76 -0.92
CA VAL A 107 10.51 2.88 0.31
C VAL A 107 9.02 2.58 0.08
N SER A 108 8.66 1.87 -0.98
CA SER A 108 7.27 1.65 -1.37
C SER A 108 6.42 1.04 -0.24
N PRO A 109 5.11 1.28 -0.20
CA PRO A 109 4.22 0.68 0.80
C PRO A 109 4.38 -0.83 0.92
N PHE A 110 4.11 -1.40 2.08
CA PHE A 110 4.16 -2.84 2.33
C PHE A 110 3.41 -3.65 1.27
N GLY A 111 2.18 -3.25 0.95
CA GLY A 111 1.37 -3.91 -0.09
C GLY A 111 1.98 -3.86 -1.50
N CYS A 112 2.91 -2.95 -1.77
CA CYS A 112 3.66 -2.89 -3.04
C CYS A 112 5.03 -3.56 -2.94
N ALA A 113 5.66 -3.53 -1.76
CA ALA A 113 7.03 -4.01 -1.56
C ALA A 113 7.10 -5.53 -1.41
N PHE A 114 6.05 -6.17 -0.91
CA PHE A 114 6.08 -7.60 -0.55
C PHE A 114 5.16 -8.48 -1.39
N PHE A 115 4.39 -7.88 -2.31
CA PHE A 115 3.48 -8.59 -3.20
C PHE A 115 3.89 -8.40 -4.65
N ASP A 116 3.83 -9.46 -5.43
CA ASP A 116 3.98 -9.42 -6.88
C ASP A 116 2.99 -10.36 -7.56
N ALA A 117 2.81 -10.20 -8.87
CA ALA A 117 1.78 -10.89 -9.65
C ALA A 117 2.00 -12.41 -9.76
N HIS A 118 3.19 -12.92 -9.43
CA HIS A 118 3.56 -14.31 -9.64
C HIS A 118 3.52 -15.14 -8.36
N GLN A 119 3.13 -14.54 -7.23
CA GLN A 119 3.05 -15.23 -5.96
C GLN A 119 1.86 -16.16 -5.92
N SER A 120 2.05 -17.31 -5.26
CA SER A 120 0.93 -18.19 -4.94
C SER A 120 -0.08 -17.47 -4.02
N THR A 121 -1.35 -17.87 -4.11
CA THR A 121 -2.40 -17.38 -3.21
C THR A 121 -2.03 -17.58 -1.74
N ASP A 122 -1.41 -18.73 -1.40
CA ASP A 122 -1.03 -19.04 -0.02
C ASP A 122 0.09 -18.14 0.51
N GLU A 123 1.08 -17.82 -0.33
CA GLU A 123 2.14 -16.88 0.03
C GLU A 123 1.58 -15.47 0.23
N ALA A 124 0.77 -15.00 -0.72
CA ALA A 124 0.11 -13.70 -0.64
C ALA A 124 -0.78 -13.60 0.61
N ASN A 125 -1.54 -14.65 0.93
CA ASN A 125 -2.38 -14.71 2.12
C ASN A 125 -1.56 -14.65 3.41
N ARG A 126 -0.44 -15.37 3.49
CA ARG A 126 0.47 -15.31 4.65
C ARG A 126 1.00 -13.89 4.89
N LYS A 127 1.50 -13.24 3.83
CA LYS A 127 2.00 -11.86 3.91
C LYS A 127 0.91 -10.86 4.29
N SER A 128 -0.26 -10.98 3.64
CA SER A 128 -1.41 -10.13 3.89
C SER A 128 -1.90 -10.24 5.32
N SER A 129 -1.98 -11.46 5.85
CA SER A 129 -2.43 -11.70 7.22
C SER A 129 -1.53 -11.01 8.24
N ARG A 130 -0.20 -11.05 8.06
CA ARG A 130 0.75 -10.35 8.95
C ARG A 130 0.61 -8.82 8.87
N GLY A 131 0.56 -8.25 7.67
CA GLY A 131 0.36 -6.81 7.51
C GLY A 131 -0.98 -6.32 8.08
N LEU A 132 -2.05 -7.09 7.90
CA LEU A 132 -3.37 -6.77 8.42
C LEU A 132 -3.48 -6.93 9.94
N GLN A 133 -2.75 -7.87 10.55
CA GLN A 133 -2.66 -8.00 12.01
C GLN A 133 -2.07 -6.73 12.64
N GLU A 134 -1.02 -6.17 12.05
CA GLU A 134 -0.43 -4.90 12.52
C GLU A 134 -1.41 -3.73 12.43
N ILE A 135 -2.15 -3.64 11.32
CA ILE A 135 -3.16 -2.60 11.12
C ILE A 135 -4.34 -2.79 12.09
N ALA A 136 -4.78 -4.03 12.32
CA ALA A 136 -5.83 -4.31 13.30
C ALA A 136 -5.42 -3.86 14.72
N GLY A 137 -4.17 -4.08 15.11
CA GLY A 137 -3.61 -3.57 16.37
C GLY A 137 -3.72 -2.05 16.49
N GLN A 138 -3.51 -1.31 15.40
CA GLN A 138 -3.70 0.14 15.38
C GLN A 138 -5.15 0.56 15.61
N TRP A 139 -6.10 -0.17 15.03
CA TRP A 139 -7.53 0.10 15.23
C TRP A 139 -7.98 -0.19 16.66
N ILE A 140 -7.43 -1.24 17.28
CA ILE A 140 -7.67 -1.55 18.71
C ILE A 140 -7.13 -0.42 19.61
N ALA A 141 -5.94 0.10 19.32
CA ALA A 141 -5.37 1.24 20.05
C ALA A 141 -6.17 2.55 19.85
N GLY A 142 -7.05 2.62 18.86
CA GLY A 142 -8.04 3.68 18.71
C GLY A 142 -7.41 5.06 18.53
N ARG A 143 -7.76 6.02 19.40
CA ARG A 143 -7.27 7.41 19.31
C ARG A 143 -5.78 7.57 19.62
N SER A 144 -5.16 6.58 20.26
CA SER A 144 -3.72 6.60 20.54
C SER A 144 -2.87 6.17 19.33
N SER A 145 -3.50 5.67 18.26
CA SER A 145 -2.81 5.28 17.03
C SER A 145 -2.75 6.41 16.01
N LEU A 146 -1.53 6.80 15.62
CA LEU A 146 -1.31 7.72 14.51
C LEU A 146 -1.91 7.21 13.20
N TYR A 147 -1.82 5.91 12.93
CA TYR A 147 -2.39 5.30 11.73
C TYR A 147 -3.91 5.49 11.66
N ALA A 148 -4.62 5.14 12.75
CA ALA A 148 -6.07 5.29 12.81
C ALA A 148 -6.51 6.76 12.79
N MET A 149 -5.74 7.66 13.41
CA MET A 149 -5.98 9.10 13.35
C MET A 149 -5.86 9.65 11.92
N ILE A 150 -4.78 9.30 11.21
CA ILE A 150 -4.57 9.71 9.81
C ILE A 150 -5.69 9.19 8.93
N TRP A 151 -6.09 7.93 9.10
CA TRP A 151 -7.20 7.37 8.32
C TRP A 151 -8.49 8.17 8.53
N ARG A 152 -8.86 8.45 9.78
CA ARG A 152 -10.09 9.22 10.11
C ARG A 152 -10.03 10.65 9.57
N LEU A 153 -8.86 11.29 9.66
CA LEU A 153 -8.63 12.60 9.07
C LEU A 153 -8.89 12.59 7.57
N LEU A 154 -8.23 11.69 6.83
CA LEU A 154 -8.37 11.58 5.38
C LEU A 154 -9.80 11.26 4.97
N PHE A 155 -10.46 10.34 5.69
CA PHE A 155 -11.84 9.99 5.44
C PHE A 155 -12.79 11.17 5.61
N SER A 156 -12.57 11.98 6.65
CA SER A 156 -13.36 13.18 6.96
C SER A 156 -13.09 14.31 5.98
N ALA A 157 -11.85 14.46 5.54
CA ALA A 157 -11.42 15.44 4.53
C ALA A 157 -11.79 15.05 3.09
N GLY A 158 -12.42 13.89 2.87
CA GLY A 158 -12.85 13.44 1.55
C GLY A 158 -11.76 12.77 0.71
N HIS A 159 -10.55 12.59 1.24
CA HIS A 159 -9.47 11.83 0.60
C HIS A 159 -9.72 10.32 0.72
N ARG A 160 -10.72 9.81 -0.02
CA ARG A 160 -11.18 8.42 0.04
C ARG A 160 -10.72 7.65 -1.19
N ALA A 161 -10.17 6.47 -0.98
CA ALA A 161 -9.84 5.56 -2.07
C ALA A 161 -11.11 4.87 -2.60
N ILE A 162 -11.12 4.54 -3.89
CA ILE A 162 -12.13 3.62 -4.42
C ILE A 162 -11.97 2.25 -3.74
N PRO A 163 -13.07 1.50 -3.51
CA PRO A 163 -12.96 0.19 -2.90
C PRO A 163 -12.09 -0.78 -3.73
N PRO A 164 -11.27 -1.64 -3.10
CA PRO A 164 -10.36 -2.56 -3.80
C PRO A 164 -11.04 -3.46 -4.84
N GLN A 165 -12.27 -3.92 -4.59
CA GLN A 165 -13.05 -4.72 -5.54
C GLN A 165 -13.39 -3.97 -6.83
N VAL A 166 -13.64 -2.66 -6.75
CA VAL A 166 -13.87 -1.81 -7.93
C VAL A 166 -12.58 -1.61 -8.70
N ALA A 167 -11.47 -1.42 -7.99
CA ALA A 167 -10.14 -1.30 -8.58
C ALA A 167 -9.72 -2.58 -9.33
N ARG A 168 -9.97 -3.77 -8.76
CA ARG A 168 -9.70 -5.07 -9.41
C ARG A 168 -10.51 -5.25 -10.69
N ARG A 169 -11.82 -4.97 -10.64
CA ARG A 169 -12.67 -5.04 -11.83
C ARG A 169 -12.15 -4.20 -12.99
N ARG A 170 -11.76 -2.94 -12.72
CA ARG A 170 -11.17 -2.05 -13.74
C ARG A 170 -9.88 -2.60 -14.33
N MET A 171 -9.07 -3.28 -13.51
CA MET A 171 -7.84 -3.93 -13.97
C MET A 171 -8.13 -5.12 -14.88
N GLU A 172 -9.14 -5.94 -14.53
CA GLU A 172 -9.60 -7.08 -15.32
C GLU A 172 -10.16 -6.63 -16.68
N GLU A 173 -11.05 -5.63 -16.67
CA GLU A 173 -11.61 -5.01 -17.88
C GLU A 173 -10.50 -4.47 -18.81
N ALA A 174 -9.49 -3.80 -18.25
CA ALA A 174 -8.35 -3.29 -19.02
C ALA A 174 -7.43 -4.38 -19.57
N ALA A 175 -7.45 -5.58 -18.99
CA ALA A 175 -6.68 -6.74 -19.45
C ALA A 175 -7.40 -7.55 -20.54
N GLY A 176 -8.61 -7.15 -20.95
CA GLY A 176 -9.39 -7.84 -21.98
C GLY A 176 -9.98 -9.18 -21.52
N LYS A 177 -10.28 -9.31 -20.22
CA LYS A 177 -11.01 -10.45 -19.65
C LYS A 177 -12.46 -10.07 -19.35
#